data_AF-A0A444XMA6-F1
#
_entry.id   AF-A0A444XMA6-F1
#
_cell.length_a   1.000
_cell.length_b   1.000
_cell.length_c   1.000
_cell.angle_alpha   90.00
_cell.angle_beta   90.00
_cell.angle_gamma   90.00
#
_symmetry.space_group_name_H-M   'P 1'
#
loop_
_entity.id
_entity.type
_entity.pdbx_description
1 polymer ?
#
loop_
_entity_poly.entity_id
_entity_poly.type
_entity_poly.pdbx_seq_one_letter_code
_entity_poly.pdbx_strand_id
1 'polypeptide(L)'
;MKKEIESVEALNLITKRRFLNTMVHTLEKFEKPDVHIMSSFRRSTENLNCQCYLLKEHSYPCRHMFFVMKVEHLKAIPDKLVLKRWKNDAKFPD
;
A
#
# COMPACT_ATOMS: atom_id res chain seq x y z
N MET A 1 -10.39 6.07 -2.49
CA MET A 1 -9.50 5.19 -3.28
C MET A 1 -8.93 5.89 -4.52
N LYS A 2 -9.75 6.36 -5.49
CA LYS A 2 -9.25 7.02 -6.72
C LYS A 2 -8.18 8.10 -6.47
N LYS A 3 -8.45 9.04 -5.53
CA LYS A 3 -7.49 10.08 -5.11
C LYS A 3 -6.13 9.52 -4.63
N GLU A 4 -6.12 8.38 -3.94
CA GLU A 4 -4.87 7.76 -3.48
C GLU A 4 -4.07 7.19 -4.65
N ILE A 5 -4.75 6.60 -5.63
CA ILE A 5 -4.13 6.03 -6.84
C ILE A 5 -3.52 7.15 -7.70
N GLU A 6 -4.27 8.23 -7.92
CA GLU A 6 -3.79 9.42 -8.66
C GLU A 6 -2.59 10.07 -7.97
N SER A 7 -2.57 10.07 -6.63
CA SER A 7 -1.48 10.65 -5.85
C SER A 7 -0.19 9.80 -5.83
N VAL A 8 -0.20 8.59 -6.40
CA VAL A 8 0.99 7.71 -6.44
C VAL A 8 2.12 8.34 -7.26
N GLU A 9 1.78 9.10 -8.30
CA GLU A 9 2.76 9.71 -9.22
C GLU A 9 3.65 10.75 -8.54
N ALA A 10 3.16 11.35 -7.45
CA ALA A 10 3.89 12.33 -6.65
C ALA A 10 4.80 11.69 -5.58
N LEU A 11 5.04 10.38 -5.63
CA LEU A 11 5.90 9.68 -4.69
C LEU A 11 7.20 9.23 -5.35
N ASN A 12 8.31 9.38 -4.63
CA ASN A 12 9.61 8.85 -5.02
C ASN A 12 10.00 7.67 -4.12
N LEU A 13 10.77 6.73 -4.67
CA LEU A 13 11.40 5.65 -3.92
C LEU A 13 12.81 6.07 -3.51
N ILE A 14 13.05 6.19 -2.21
CA ILE A 14 14.37 6.56 -1.67
C ILE A 14 15.22 5.33 -1.44
N THR A 15 14.69 4.34 -0.73
CA THR A 15 15.38 3.06 -0.55
C THR A 15 14.41 1.89 -0.57
N LYS A 16 14.92 0.76 -1.05
CA LYS A 16 14.26 -0.55 -1.00
C LYS A 16 15.22 -1.51 -0.31
N ARG A 17 14.83 -2.00 0.87
CA ARG A 17 15.66 -2.89 1.70
C ARG A 17 14.91 -4.18 2.00
N ARG A 18 15.61 -5.31 1.97
CA ARG A 18 15.04 -6.61 2.32
C ARG A 18 15.46 -6.99 3.73
N PHE A 19 14.48 -7.33 4.57
CA PHE A 19 14.69 -7.91 5.89
C PHE A 19 13.91 -9.22 5.96
N LEU A 20 14.62 -10.35 5.98
CA LEU A 20 14.01 -11.69 5.92
C LEU A 20 13.08 -11.81 4.69
N ASN A 21 11.79 -12.06 4.94
CA ASN A 21 10.73 -12.17 3.92
C ASN A 21 9.92 -10.88 3.72
N THR A 22 10.38 -9.77 4.28
CA THR A 22 9.74 -8.46 4.20
C THR A 22 10.61 -7.49 3.40
N MET A 23 10.03 -6.89 2.37
CA MET A 23 10.58 -5.72 1.69
C MET A 23 10.12 -4.46 2.43
N VAL A 24 11.05 -3.54 2.69
CA VAL A 24 10.79 -2.23 3.30
C VAL A 24 11.17 -1.17 2.28
N HIS A 25 10.22 -0.28 2.02
CA HIS A 25 10.31 0.82 1.06
C HIS A 25 10.24 2.13 1.83
N THR A 26 11.27 2.95 1.72
CA THR A 26 11.23 4.33 2.19
C THR A 26 10.84 5.21 1.03
N LEU A 27 9.73 5.92 1.20
CA LEU A 27 9.14 6.80 0.20
C LEU A 27 9.19 8.24 0.69
N GLU A 28 9.26 9.17 -0.24
CA GLU A 28 9.07 10.60 0.00
C GLU A 28 8.03 11.15 -0.97
N LYS A 29 7.55 12.36 -0.70
CA LYS A 29 6.70 13.10 -1.63
C LYS A 29 7.57 14.05 -2.47
N PHE A 30 7.30 14.12 -3.77
CA PHE A 30 7.88 15.12 -4.66
C PHE A 30 7.69 16.54 -4.07
N GLU A 31 8.73 17.37 -4.20
CA GLU A 31 8.83 18.72 -3.60
C GLU A 31 8.77 18.77 -2.06
N LYS A 32 8.81 17.62 -1.35
CA LYS A 32 8.85 17.55 0.11
C LYS A 32 9.83 16.46 0.60
N PRO A 33 11.14 16.66 0.44
CA PRO A 33 12.15 15.64 0.75
C PRO A 33 12.28 15.33 2.25
N ASP A 34 11.82 16.20 3.14
CA ASP A 34 11.99 16.03 4.59
C ASP A 34 11.01 15.03 5.22
N VAL A 35 10.03 14.54 4.47
CA VAL A 35 8.99 13.64 4.98
C VAL A 35 9.15 12.24 4.39
N HIS A 36 9.80 11.37 5.16
CA HIS A 36 9.95 9.96 4.83
C HIS A 36 8.83 9.12 5.42
N ILE A 37 8.19 8.30 4.57
CA ILE A 37 7.19 7.31 4.98
C ILE A 37 7.69 5.93 4.62
N MET A 38 7.72 5.03 5.60
CA MET A 38 8.05 3.63 5.35
C MET A 38 6.79 2.81 5.09
N SER A 39 6.87 1.99 4.05
CA SER A 39 5.87 0.97 3.73
C SER A 39 6.57 -0.38 3.60
N SER A 40 5.92 -1.45 4.04
CA SER A 40 6.50 -2.79 4.01
C SER A 40 5.59 -3.79 3.32
N PHE A 41 6.19 -4.72 2.59
CA PHE A 41 5.52 -5.81 1.91
C PHE A 41 6.15 -7.15 2.31
N ARG A 42 5.35 -8.03 2.93
CA ARG A 42 5.76 -9.40 3.23
C ARG A 42 5.21 -10.33 2.17
N ARG A 43 6.08 -10.80 1.26
CA ARG A 43 5.70 -11.68 0.13
C ARG A 43 5.03 -12.97 0.57
N SER A 44 5.58 -13.66 1.57
CA SER A 44 5.08 -14.96 2.02
C SER A 44 3.65 -14.91 2.56
N THR A 45 3.18 -13.75 2.99
CA THR A 45 1.84 -13.57 3.53
C THR A 45 1.02 -12.56 2.73
N GLU A 46 1.56 -12.01 1.65
CA GLU A 46 0.99 -10.88 0.90
C GLU A 46 0.49 -9.73 1.79
N ASN A 47 1.21 -9.44 2.87
CA ASN A 47 0.81 -8.42 3.83
C ASN A 47 1.49 -7.09 3.48
N LEU A 48 0.69 -6.04 3.28
CA LEU A 48 1.16 -4.67 3.09
C LEU A 48 0.85 -3.81 4.31
N ASN A 49 1.86 -3.08 4.79
CA ASN A 49 1.72 -2.15 5.90
C ASN A 49 2.35 -0.80 5.53
N CYS A 50 1.84 0.29 6.12
CA CYS A 50 2.35 1.65 5.92
C CYS A 50 2.28 2.42 7.23
N GLN A 51 3.32 3.21 7.50
CA GLN A 51 3.41 4.08 8.68
C GLN A 51 2.36 5.19 8.74
N CYS A 52 1.68 5.51 7.64
CA CYS A 52 0.64 6.54 7.67
C CYS A 52 -0.68 6.06 8.28
N TYR A 53 -0.82 4.77 8.64
CA TYR A 53 -1.97 4.14 9.29
C TYR A 53 -3.36 4.31 8.65
N LEU A 54 -3.47 4.99 7.50
CA LEU A 54 -4.72 5.21 6.75
C LEU A 54 -5.51 3.93 6.42
N LEU A 55 -4.84 2.79 6.24
CA LEU A 55 -5.54 1.50 6.07
C LEU A 55 -6.36 1.14 7.32
N LYS A 56 -5.87 1.46 8.51
CA LYS A 56 -6.61 1.19 9.76
C LYS A 56 -7.79 2.15 9.93
N GLU A 57 -7.63 3.40 9.52
CA GLU A 57 -8.64 4.46 9.70
C GLU A 57 -9.72 4.44 8.63
N HIS A 58 -9.33 4.45 7.36
CA HIS A 58 -10.23 4.53 6.22
C HIS A 58 -10.51 3.18 5.56
N SER A 59 -9.87 2.12 6.06
CA SER A 59 -10.10 0.73 5.63
C SER A 59 -9.91 0.53 4.12
N TYR A 60 -8.93 1.25 3.56
CA TYR A 60 -8.43 1.09 2.19
C TYR A 60 -6.93 1.40 2.07
N PRO A 61 -6.21 0.84 1.08
CA PRO A 61 -4.79 1.11 0.90
C PRO A 61 -4.52 2.59 0.61
N CYS A 62 -3.52 3.18 1.25
CA CYS A 62 -3.08 4.54 0.94
C CYS A 62 -2.21 4.57 -0.32
N ARG A 63 -1.92 5.77 -0.84
CA ARG A 63 -1.02 6.00 -1.97
C ARG A 63 0.34 5.30 -1.82
N HIS A 64 0.89 5.25 -0.61
CA HIS A 64 2.17 4.59 -0.34
C HIS A 64 2.08 3.06 -0.55
N MET A 65 0.94 2.45 -0.16
CA MET A 65 0.71 1.03 -0.40
C MET A 65 0.52 0.74 -1.90
N PHE A 66 -0.22 1.57 -2.62
CA PHE A 66 -0.36 1.44 -4.08
C PHE A 66 0.99 1.60 -4.79
N PHE A 67 1.84 2.52 -4.34
CA PHE A 67 3.20 2.67 -4.85
C PHE A 67 4.01 1.38 -4.65
N VAL A 68 3.96 0.77 -3.45
CA VAL A 68 4.63 -0.51 -3.19
C VAL A 68 4.08 -1.62 -4.08
N MET A 69 2.76 -1.69 -4.30
CA MET A 69 2.16 -2.66 -5.24
C MET A 69 2.77 -2.52 -6.64
N LYS A 70 2.92 -1.29 -7.15
CA LYS A 70 3.55 -1.00 -8.45
C LYS A 70 5.01 -1.46 -8.48
N VAL A 71 5.79 -1.12 -7.46
CA VAL A 71 7.23 -1.49 -7.36
C VAL A 71 7.46 -3.00 -7.17
N GLU A 72 6.52 -3.70 -6.54
CA GLU A 72 6.56 -5.15 -6.35
C GLU A 72 5.83 -5.92 -7.47
N HIS A 73 5.37 -5.22 -8.51
CA HIS A 73 4.68 -5.80 -9.67
C HIS A 73 3.42 -6.62 -9.32
N LEU A 74 2.70 -6.19 -8.28
CA LEU A 74 1.42 -6.81 -7.92
C LEU A 74 0.36 -6.41 -8.94
N LYS A 75 -0.26 -7.41 -9.58
CA LYS A 75 -1.30 -7.21 -10.61
C LYS A 75 -2.70 -6.97 -10.03
N ALA A 76 -2.89 -7.30 -8.76
CA ALA A 76 -4.14 -7.15 -8.04
C ALA A 76 -3.86 -6.73 -6.59
N ILE A 77 -4.87 -6.18 -5.93
CA ILE A 77 -4.82 -5.88 -4.50
C ILE A 77 -4.83 -7.22 -3.76
N PRO A 78 -3.85 -7.50 -2.88
CA PRO A 78 -3.87 -8.71 -2.07
C PRO A 78 -5.18 -8.86 -1.30
N ASP A 79 -5.76 -10.05 -1.30
CA ASP A 79 -7.06 -10.33 -0.67
C ASP A 79 -7.11 -9.95 0.81
N LYS A 80 -5.96 -10.00 1.50
CA LYS A 80 -5.84 -9.60 2.90
C LYS A 80 -6.06 -8.12 3.14
N LEU A 81 -5.95 -7.29 2.11
CA LEU A 81 -6.25 -5.86 2.17
C LEU A 81 -7.68 -5.56 1.68
N VAL A 82 -8.30 -6.51 0.97
CA VAL A 82 -9.69 -6.42 0.54
C VAL A 82 -10.58 -6.77 1.74
N LEU A 83 -10.98 -5.75 2.48
CA LEU A 83 -11.94 -5.92 3.58
C LEU A 83 -13.28 -6.41 3.04
N LYS A 84 -13.99 -7.23 3.81
CA LYS A 84 -15.29 -7.82 3.41
C LYS A 84 -16.28 -6.82 2.83
N ARG A 85 -16.30 -5.58 3.36
CA ARG A 85 -17.15 -4.48 2.86
C ARG A 85 -16.85 -4.02 1.42
N TRP A 86 -15.72 -4.41 0.83
CA TRP A 86 -15.31 -4.10 -0.54
C TRP A 86 -15.64 -5.23 -1.51
N LYS A 87 -15.89 -6.44 -1.00
CA LYS A 87 -16.34 -7.54 -1.83
C LYS A 87 -17.81 -7.30 -2.18
N ASN A 88 -18.14 -7.39 -3.46
CA ASN A 88 -19.52 -7.26 -3.95
C ASN A 88 -20.46 -8.34 -3.37
N ASP A 89 -19.90 -9.37 -2.73
CA ASP A 89 -20.60 -10.37 -1.93
C ASP A 89 -21.49 -9.78 -0.81
N ALA A 90 -21.32 -8.50 -0.47
CA ALA A 90 -22.18 -7.80 0.48
C ALA A 90 -23.59 -7.45 -0.06
N LYS A 91 -23.88 -7.69 -1.35
CA LYS A 91 -25.18 -7.33 -1.96
C LYS A 91 -26.15 -8.50 -2.14
N PHE A 92 -25.72 -9.74 -1.94
CA PHE A 92 -26.61 -10.91 -2.01
C PHE A 92 -26.22 -11.91 -0.90
N PRO A 93 -26.94 -11.92 0.23
CA PRO A 93 -26.96 -13.09 1.09
C PRO A 93 -27.70 -14.22 0.36
N ASP A 94 -27.10 -15.40 0.32
CA ASP A 94 -27.77 -16.66 -0.08
C ASP A 94 -29.01 -16.94 0.79
#